data_AF-A0A940BS08-F1
#
_entry.id   AF-A0A940BS08-F1
#
_cell.length_a   1.000
_cell.length_b   1.000
_cell.length_c   1.000
_cell.angle_alpha   90.00
_cell.angle_beta   90.00
_cell.angle_gamma   90.00
#
_symmetry.space_group_name_H-M   'P 1'
#
loop_
_entity.id
_entity.type
_entity.pdbx_description
1 polymer ?
#
loop_
_entity_poly.entity_id
_entity_poly.type
_entity_poly.pdbx_seq_one_letter_code
_entity_poly.pdbx_strand_id
1 'polypeptide(L)' 'MEIKVSTSELSYLIDEWIFSERNRKIVKRKMIDGITFEKLAEEFDLSVQQVKSIVYKSQALIACHF' A
#
# COMPACT_ATOMS: atom_id res chain seq x y z
N MET A 1 3.65 -8.39 -13.50
CA MET A 1 4.25 -9.29 -12.49
C MET A 1 3.11 -9.69 -11.57
N GLU A 2 2.56 -10.90 -11.72
CA GLU A 2 1.56 -11.43 -10.78
C GLU A 2 2.30 -11.94 -9.55
N ILE A 3 2.23 -11.18 -8.46
CA ILE A 3 2.79 -11.58 -7.17
C ILE A 3 1.78 -12.56 -6.54
N LYS A 4 2.10 -13.85 -6.52
CA LYS A 4 1.28 -14.90 -5.93
C LYS A 4 1.55 -15.00 -4.43
N VAL A 5 1.28 -13.91 -3.71
CA VAL A 5 1.47 -13.79 -2.25
C VAL A 5 0.13 -13.84 -1.57
N SER A 6 0.05 -14.55 -0.44
CA SER A 6 -1.17 -14.58 0.36
C SER A 6 -1.48 -13.19 0.93
N THR A 7 -2.75 -12.85 1.12
CA THR A 7 -3.14 -11.57 1.73
C THR A 7 -2.53 -11.38 3.12
N SER A 8 -2.37 -12.46 3.89
CA SER A 8 -1.72 -12.47 5.20
C SER A 8 -0.22 -12.14 5.14
N GLU A 9 0.50 -12.73 4.19
CA GLU A 9 1.93 -12.49 4.02
C GLU A 9 2.19 -11.07 3.53
N LEU A 10 1.37 -10.58 2.60
CA LEU A 10 1.44 -9.19 2.16
C LEU A 10 1.13 -8.21 3.31
N SER A 11 0.12 -8.52 4.13
CA SER A 11 -0.20 -7.70 5.31
C SER A 11 0.98 -7.66 6.28
N TYR A 12 1.63 -8.78 6.53
CA TYR A 12 2.81 -8.87 7.40
C TYR A 12 3.96 -8.01 6.85
N LEU A 13 4.29 -8.14 5.57
CA LEU A 13 5.36 -7.34 4.94
C LEU A 13 5.07 -5.83 5.00
N ILE A 14 3.80 -5.43 4.83
CA ILE A 14 3.40 -4.03 4.99
C ILE A 14 3.61 -3.56 6.44
N ASP A 15 3.23 -4.37 7.43
CA ASP A 15 3.38 -4.01 8.84
C ASP A 15 4.85 -3.91 9.27
N GLU A 16 5.69 -4.81 8.78
CA GLU A 16 7.12 -4.87 9.09
C GLU A 16 7.91 -3.70 8.48
N TRP A 17 7.68 -3.41 7.19
CA TRP A 17 8.58 -2.52 6.43
C TRP A 17 8.07 -1.09 6.24
N ILE A 18 6.77 -0.83 6.47
CA ILE A 18 6.20 0.51 6.35
C ILE A 18 5.97 1.09 7.74
N PHE A 19 6.90 1.92 8.21
CA PHE A 19 6.84 2.45 9.59
C PHE A 19 5.73 3.49 9.81
N SER A 20 5.30 4.21 8.78
CA SER A 20 4.20 5.17 8.90
C SER A 20 2.85 4.46 8.95
N GLU A 21 2.13 4.63 10.06
CA GLU A 21 0.79 4.03 10.25
C GLU A 21 -0.21 4.46 9.18
N ARG A 22 -0.23 5.76 8.82
CA ARG A 22 -1.07 6.27 7.74
C ARG A 22 -0.75 5.56 6.43
N ASN A 23 0.53 5.42 6.10
CA ASN A 23 0.93 4.78 4.86
C ASN A 23 0.61 3.28 4.87
N ARG A 24 0.77 2.57 6.00
CA ARG A 24 0.32 1.17 6.14
C ARG A 24 -1.16 1.03 5.80
N LYS A 25 -2.01 1.89 6.36
CA LYS A 25 -3.46 1.88 6.10
C LYS A 25 -3.76 2.12 4.62
N ILE A 26 -3.15 3.14 4.02
CA ILE A 26 -3.30 3.45 2.59
C ILE A 26 -2.90 2.25 1.71
N VAL A 27 -1.75 1.63 2.01
CA VAL A 27 -1.19 0.54 1.20
C VAL A 27 -2.01 -0.75 1.37
N LYS A 28 -2.45 -1.09 2.58
CA LYS A 28 -3.35 -2.23 2.83
C LYS A 28 -4.68 -2.06 2.09
N ARG A 29 -5.31 -0.88 2.20
CA ARG A 29 -6.55 -0.62 1.45
C ARG A 29 -6.36 -0.70 -0.06
N LYS A 30 -5.19 -0.31 -0.56
CA LYS A 30 -4.90 -0.41 -1.99
C LYS A 30 -4.64 -1.84 -2.45
N MET A 31 -3.74 -2.55 -1.76
CA MET A 31 -3.18 -3.82 -2.25
C MET A 31 -3.95 -5.04 -1.77
N ILE A 32 -4.65 -4.95 -0.64
CA ILE A 32 -5.48 -6.03 -0.08
C ILE A 32 -6.95 -5.78 -0.42
N ASP A 33 -7.47 -4.59 -0.12
CA ASP A 33 -8.90 -4.29 -0.29
C ASP A 33 -9.27 -3.78 -1.69
N GLY A 34 -8.27 -3.50 -2.55
CA GLY A 34 -8.49 -3.09 -3.94
C GLY A 34 -9.05 -1.68 -4.14
N ILE A 35 -9.03 -0.81 -3.13
CA ILE A 35 -9.60 0.54 -3.21
C ILE A 35 -8.91 1.38 -4.29
N THR A 36 -9.66 2.25 -4.97
CA THR A 36 -9.12 3.14 -6.02
C THR A 36 -8.30 4.28 -5.42
N PHE A 37 -7.40 4.88 -6.21
CA PHE A 37 -6.56 5.97 -5.69
C PHE A 37 -7.38 7.22 -5.34
N GLU A 38 -8.48 7.45 -6.06
CA GLU A 38 -9.40 8.57 -5.87
C GLU A 38 -10.13 8.44 -4.53
N LYS A 39 -10.62 7.25 -4.19
CA LYS A 39 -11.27 6.99 -2.89
C LYS A 39 -10.28 7.12 -1.73
N LEU A 40 -9.05 6.66 -1.90
CA LEU A 40 -8.01 6.83 -0.89
C LEU A 40 -7.58 8.30 -0.73
N ALA A 41 -7.56 9.05 -1.82
CA ALA A 41 -7.29 10.49 -1.78
C ALA A 41 -8.35 11.23 -0.96
N GLU A 42 -9.64 10.93 -1.21
CA GLU A 42 -10.76 11.44 -0.42
C GLU A 42 -10.68 11.01 1.05
N GLU A 43 -10.48 9.72 1.32
CA GLU A 43 -10.48 9.17 2.68
C GLU A 43 -9.37 9.73 3.57
N PHE A 44 -8.17 9.93 3.01
CA PHE A 44 -6.99 10.33 3.76
C PHE A 44 -6.65 11.82 3.64
N ASP A 45 -7.53 12.61 3.01
CA ASP A 45 -7.34 14.05 2.72
C ASP A 45 -5.99 14.33 2.05
N LEU A 46 -5.74 13.63 0.95
CA LEU A 46 -4.52 13.72 0.14
C LEU A 46 -4.86 13.92 -1.33
N SER A 47 -3.93 14.49 -2.10
CA SER A 47 -4.04 14.43 -3.55
C SER A 47 -3.85 12.99 -4.06
N VAL A 48 -4.52 12.64 -5.16
CA VAL A 48 -4.34 11.35 -5.86
C VAL A 48 -2.86 11.08 -6.15
N GLN A 49 -2.09 12.12 -6.48
CA GLN A 49 -0.66 11.99 -6.75
C GLN A 49 0.16 11.62 -5.51
N GLN A 50 -0.16 12.17 -4.34
CA GLN A 50 0.47 11.79 -3.08
C GLN A 50 0.17 10.33 -2.74
N VAL A 51 -1.08 9.89 -2.89
CA VAL A 51 -1.47 8.50 -2.65
C VAL A 51 -0.72 7.55 -3.60
N LYS A 52 -0.67 7.86 -4.90
CA LYS A 52 0.11 7.09 -5.88
C LYS A 52 1.59 7.00 -5.48
N SER A 53 2.20 8.12 -5.08
CA SER A 53 3.60 8.13 -4.65
C SER A 53 3.84 7.24 -3.43
N ILE A 54 2.95 7.29 -2.43
CA ILE A 54 3.01 6.43 -1.25
C ILE A 54 2.93 4.96 -1.65
N VAL A 55 1.94 4.60 -2.45
CA VAL A 55 1.72 3.20 -2.87
C VAL A 55 2.88 2.69 -3.70
N TYR A 56 3.35 3.41 -4.71
CA TYR A 56 4.43 2.94 -5.58
C TYR A 56 5.76 2.81 -4.83
N LYS A 57 6.11 3.75 -3.95
CA LYS A 57 7.30 3.63 -3.10
C LYS A 57 7.23 2.42 -2.17
N SER A 58 6.05 2.19 -1.60
CA SER A 58 5.79 1.06 -0.72
C SER A 58 5.87 -0.28 -1.46
N GLN A 59 5.30 -0.35 -2.67
CA GLN A 59 5.41 -1.52 -3.54
C GLN A 59 6.85 -1.84 -3.91
N ALA A 60 7.64 -0.82 -4.27
CA ALA A 60 9.05 -1.00 -4.57
C ALA A 60 9.83 -1.52 -3.36
N LEU A 61 9.54 -1.01 -2.15
CA LEU A 61 10.14 -1.48 -0.90
C LEU A 61 9.78 -2.94 -0.62
N ILE A 62 8.48 -3.28 -0.66
CA ILE A 62 8.00 -4.65 -0.41
C ILE A 62 8.60 -5.63 -1.44
N ALA A 63 8.74 -5.19 -2.69
CA ALA A 63 9.34 -6.01 -3.76
C ALA A 63 10.80 -6.40 -3.50
N CYS A 64 11.54 -5.71 -2.63
CA CYS A 64 12.89 -6.11 -2.22
C CYS A 64 12.91 -7.31 -1.26
N HIS A 65 11.75 -7.76 -0.78
CA HIS A 65 11.61 -8.88 0.15
C HIS A 65 10.98 -10.12 -0.49
N PHE A 66 10.85 -10.12 -1.82
CA PHE A 66 10.43 -11.26 -2.64
C PHE A 66 11.60 -11.79 -3.49
#